data_AF-A0A6N8HQZ6-F1
#
_entry.id   AF-A0A6N8HQZ6-F1
#
_cell.length_a   1.000
_cell.length_b   1.000
_cell.length_c   1.000
_cell.angle_alpha   90.00
_cell.angle_beta   90.00
_cell.angle_gamma   90.00
#
_symmetry.space_group_name_H-M   'P 1'
#
loop_
_entity.id
_entity.type
_entity.pdbx_description
1 polymer ?
#
loop_
_entity_poly.entity_id
_entity_poly.type
_entity_poly.pdbx_seq_one_letter_code
_entity_poly.pdbx_strand_id
1 'polypeptide(L)'
;MKLFPFELKKMVYSKKFVVLLLAVIGAIVPLFIHNVVFQPVIKEDQLQVADERWSTSEMMLRGHQYKLEDDPNNETELALEKMMYENMNILAELKGAVRADDWEAQLTKENAFFKSVVTYNEAGGEYPLAASDIVRKYAMNQKLLDENIKPEHGVYSLAFPNFMKQVFEFFFQFGAMIIMFILIGT
;
A
#
# COMPACT_ATOMS: atom_id res chain seq x y z
N MET A 1 22.30 -31.96 -33.94
CA MET A 1 21.77 -30.95 -33.01
C MET A 1 20.24 -30.71 -33.12
N LYS A 2 19.47 -31.48 -33.91
CA LYS A 2 17.99 -31.38 -34.01
C LYS A 2 17.21 -32.27 -33.01
N LEU A 3 17.90 -33.04 -32.16
CA LEU A 3 17.28 -34.00 -31.23
C LEU A 3 16.67 -33.32 -29.99
N PHE A 4 17.26 -32.21 -29.54
CA PHE A 4 16.83 -31.48 -28.35
C PHE A 4 15.36 -31.00 -28.41
N PRO A 5 14.88 -30.35 -29.50
CA PRO A 5 13.46 -29.96 -29.59
C PRO A 5 12.51 -31.17 -29.71
N PHE A 6 12.97 -32.31 -30.21
CA PHE A 6 12.15 -33.52 -30.35
C PHE A 6 11.89 -34.20 -29.01
N GLU A 7 12.91 -34.27 -28.14
CA GLU A 7 12.78 -34.82 -26.79
C GLU A 7 11.96 -33.92 -25.86
N LEU A 8 12.14 -32.60 -25.96
CA LEU A 8 11.30 -31.62 -25.26
C LEU A 8 9.83 -31.79 -25.63
N LYS A 9 9.52 -31.95 -26.92
CA LYS A 9 8.13 -32.18 -27.37
C LYS A 9 7.55 -33.45 -26.76
N LYS A 10 8.34 -34.54 -26.71
CA LYS A 10 7.93 -35.81 -26.10
C LYS A 10 7.69 -35.70 -24.59
N MET A 11 8.46 -34.85 -23.90
CA MET A 11 8.32 -34.59 -22.47
C MET A 11 7.07 -33.76 -22.16
N VAL A 12 6.78 -32.72 -22.95
CA VAL A 12 5.60 -31.83 -22.81
C VAL A 12 4.28 -32.58 -23.01
N TYR A 13 4.25 -33.62 -23.86
CA TYR A 13 3.06 -34.47 -24.06
C TYR A 13 3.01 -35.69 -23.14
N SER A 14 3.93 -35.82 -22.17
CA SER A 14 3.88 -36.92 -21.21
C SER A 14 2.74 -36.69 -20.20
N LYS A 15 2.01 -37.76 -19.84
CA LYS A 15 0.95 -37.69 -18.80
C LYS A 15 1.49 -37.11 -17.49
N LYS A 16 2.75 -37.39 -17.15
CA LYS A 16 3.43 -36.87 -15.95
C LYS A 16 3.60 -35.35 -16.01
N PHE A 17 4.01 -34.81 -17.16
CA PHE A 17 4.12 -33.37 -17.35
C PHE A 17 2.77 -32.67 -17.26
N VAL A 18 1.71 -33.24 -17.87
CA VAL A 18 0.35 -32.69 -17.77
C VAL A 18 -0.13 -32.65 -16.33
N VAL A 19 0.08 -33.73 -15.56
CA VAL A 19 -0.28 -33.78 -14.13
C VAL A 19 0.51 -32.75 -13.32
N LEU A 20 1.83 -32.62 -13.55
CA LEU A 20 2.66 -31.63 -12.89
C LEU A 20 2.19 -30.20 -13.21
N LEU A 21 1.90 -29.92 -14.48
CA LEU A 21 1.40 -28.62 -14.92
C LEU A 21 0.07 -28.28 -14.24
N LEU A 22 -0.86 -29.24 -14.18
CA LEU A 22 -2.14 -29.07 -13.48
C LEU A 22 -1.94 -28.82 -11.98
N ALA A 23 -0.98 -29.49 -11.33
CA ALA A 23 -0.65 -29.24 -9.94
C ALA A 23 -0.10 -27.82 -9.70
N VAL A 24 0.79 -27.35 -10.58
CA VAL A 24 1.33 -25.97 -10.53
C VAL A 24 0.23 -24.94 -10.72
N ILE A 25 -0.62 -25.12 -11.74
CA ILE A 25 -1.79 -24.25 -11.96
C ILE A 25 -2.71 -24.28 -10.73
N GLY A 26 -2.95 -25.48 -10.18
CA GLY A 26 -3.75 -25.68 -8.97
C GLY A 26 -3.18 -25.02 -7.72
N ALA A 27 -1.88 -24.71 -7.67
CA ALA A 27 -1.27 -23.93 -6.58
C ALA A 27 -1.31 -22.42 -6.83
N ILE A 28 -1.07 -21.99 -8.07
CA ILE A 28 -1.05 -20.56 -8.45
C ILE A 28 -2.45 -19.95 -8.41
N VAL A 29 -3.47 -20.66 -8.90
CA VAL A 29 -4.84 -20.13 -8.98
C VAL A 29 -5.41 -19.76 -7.60
N PRO A 30 -5.34 -20.61 -6.57
CA PRO A 30 -5.76 -20.23 -5.23
C PRO A 30 -5.02 -19.02 -4.66
N LEU A 31 -3.71 -18.89 -4.93
CA LEU A 31 -2.90 -17.76 -4.48
C LEU A 31 -3.36 -16.45 -5.15
N PHE A 32 -3.70 -16.50 -6.44
CA PHE A 32 -4.30 -15.37 -7.14
C PHE A 32 -5.69 -15.02 -6.57
N ILE A 33 -6.55 -16.01 -6.38
CA ILE A 33 -7.89 -15.81 -5.79
C ILE A 33 -7.77 -15.17 -4.41
N HIS A 34 -6.85 -15.66 -3.58
CA HIS A 34 -6.54 -15.08 -2.28
C HIS A 34 -6.21 -13.58 -2.41
N ASN A 35 -5.27 -13.20 -3.27
CA ASN A 35 -4.94 -11.78 -3.45
C ASN A 35 -6.13 -10.92 -3.91
N VAL A 36 -6.99 -11.46 -4.77
CA VAL A 36 -8.22 -10.77 -5.21
C VAL A 36 -9.20 -10.58 -4.06
N VAL A 37 -9.43 -11.62 -3.26
CA VAL A 37 -10.35 -11.60 -2.11
C VAL A 37 -9.92 -10.58 -1.04
N PHE A 38 -8.62 -10.33 -0.90
CA PHE A 38 -8.08 -9.40 0.09
C PHE A 38 -7.96 -7.93 -0.38
N GLN A 39 -8.25 -7.61 -1.65
CA GLN A 39 -8.28 -6.21 -2.11
C GLN A 39 -9.23 -5.29 -1.30
N PRO A 40 -10.44 -5.73 -0.91
CA PRO A 40 -11.33 -4.91 -0.10
C PRO A 40 -10.73 -4.57 1.28
N VAL A 41 -9.98 -5.49 1.87
CA VAL A 41 -9.32 -5.29 3.17
C VAL A 41 -8.27 -4.19 3.07
N ILE A 42 -7.46 -4.20 2.00
CA ILE A 42 -6.46 -3.14 1.75
C ILE A 42 -7.12 -1.76 1.65
N LYS A 43 -8.27 -1.70 0.98
CA LYS A 43 -9.03 -0.46 0.84
C LYS A 43 -9.57 0.01 2.19
N GLU A 44 -10.03 -0.91 3.04
CA GLU A 44 -10.48 -0.61 4.39
C GLU A 44 -9.33 -0.10 5.27
N ASP A 45 -8.15 -0.74 5.21
CA ASP A 45 -6.94 -0.29 5.91
C ASP A 45 -6.54 1.14 5.49
N GLN A 46 -6.60 1.46 4.20
CA GLN A 46 -6.34 2.81 3.69
C GLN A 46 -7.34 3.84 4.23
N LEU A 47 -8.62 3.48 4.31
CA LEU A 47 -9.65 4.35 4.89
C LEU A 47 -9.42 4.54 6.40
N GLN A 48 -9.07 3.48 7.11
CA GLN A 48 -8.76 3.55 8.54
C GLN A 48 -7.58 4.50 8.80
N VAL A 49 -6.49 4.40 8.03
CA VAL A 49 -5.35 5.33 8.15
C VAL A 49 -5.77 6.78 7.90
N ALA A 50 -6.66 7.03 6.94
CA ALA A 50 -7.20 8.36 6.70
C ALA A 50 -8.09 8.85 7.85
N ASP A 51 -8.88 7.97 8.48
CA ASP A 51 -9.71 8.29 9.63
C ASP A 51 -8.89 8.53 10.91
N GLU A 52 -7.80 7.79 11.13
CA GLU A 52 -6.85 8.04 12.23
C GLU A 52 -6.17 9.41 12.10
N ARG A 53 -5.74 9.77 10.88
CA ARG A 53 -5.18 11.09 10.58
C ARG A 53 -6.23 12.19 10.72
N TRP A 54 -7.48 11.91 10.34
CA TRP A 54 -8.59 12.85 10.51
C TRP A 54 -8.84 13.13 11.98
N SER A 55 -8.98 12.08 12.80
CA SER A 55 -9.19 12.19 14.24
C SER A 55 -8.05 12.97 14.92
N THR A 56 -6.81 12.72 14.48
CA THR A 56 -5.63 13.46 14.94
C THR A 56 -5.72 14.96 14.59
N SER A 57 -6.08 15.29 13.35
CA SER A 57 -6.25 16.68 12.90
C SER A 57 -7.40 17.37 13.63
N GLU A 58 -8.50 16.66 13.88
CA GLU A 58 -9.64 17.18 14.65
C GLU A 58 -9.27 17.46 16.11
N MET A 59 -8.50 16.57 16.74
CA MET A 59 -8.02 16.79 18.10
C MET A 59 -7.13 18.04 18.21
N MET A 60 -6.23 18.24 17.24
CA MET A 60 -5.40 19.45 17.18
C MET A 60 -6.22 20.70 16.92
N LEU A 61 -7.17 20.63 16.00
CA LEU A 61 -8.10 21.74 15.71
C LEU A 61 -8.78 22.22 16.99
N ARG A 62 -9.34 21.28 17.78
CA ARG A 62 -9.97 21.61 19.07
C ARG A 62 -8.96 22.22 20.07
N GLY A 63 -7.71 21.76 20.04
CA GLY A 63 -6.64 22.33 20.85
C GLY A 63 -6.34 23.79 20.51
N HIS A 64 -6.31 24.14 19.22
CA HIS A 64 -6.15 25.53 18.77
C HIS A 64 -7.37 26.37 19.12
N GLN A 65 -8.58 25.85 18.91
CA GLN A 65 -9.83 26.54 19.26
C GLN A 65 -9.90 26.87 20.75
N TYR A 66 -9.52 25.94 21.62
CA TYR A 66 -9.48 26.18 23.05
C TYR A 66 -8.52 27.32 23.45
N LYS A 67 -7.37 27.44 22.77
CA LYS A 67 -6.44 28.56 23.01
C LYS A 67 -6.98 29.89 22.48
N LEU A 68 -7.70 29.85 21.37
CA LEU A 68 -8.37 31.03 20.79
C LEU A 68 -9.59 31.49 21.61
N GLU A 69 -10.19 30.62 22.42
CA GLU A 69 -11.21 31.05 23.39
C GLU A 69 -10.62 31.98 24.47
N ASP A 70 -9.37 31.76 24.87
CA ASP A 70 -8.65 32.58 25.87
C ASP A 70 -8.00 33.82 25.24
N ASP A 71 -7.43 33.69 24.04
CA ASP A 71 -6.88 34.81 23.25
C ASP A 71 -7.36 34.77 21.79
N PRO A 72 -8.53 35.37 21.48
CA PRO A 72 -9.13 35.32 20.14
C PRO A 72 -8.32 36.00 19.04
N ASN A 73 -7.35 36.85 19.41
CA ASN A 73 -6.54 37.60 18.45
C ASN A 73 -5.15 36.98 18.24
N ASN A 74 -4.91 35.79 18.77
CA ASN A 74 -3.65 35.08 18.57
C ASN A 74 -3.51 34.64 17.11
N GLU A 75 -2.79 35.44 16.31
CA GLU A 75 -2.58 35.20 14.88
C GLU A 75 -1.95 33.84 14.58
N THR A 76 -1.05 33.35 15.46
CA THR A 76 -0.39 32.06 15.30
C THR A 76 -1.40 30.92 15.43
N GLU A 77 -2.20 30.93 16.49
CA GLU A 77 -3.20 29.87 16.72
C GLU A 77 -4.31 29.90 15.66
N LEU A 78 -4.71 31.09 15.17
CA LEU A 78 -5.63 31.23 14.02
C LEU A 78 -5.06 30.60 12.74
N ALA A 79 -3.77 30.82 12.47
CA ALA A 79 -3.11 30.24 11.31
C ALA A 79 -3.04 28.70 11.40
N LEU A 80 -2.67 28.17 12.57
CA LEU A 80 -2.60 26.74 12.83
C LEU A 80 -3.98 26.07 12.77
N GLU A 81 -5.02 26.71 13.31
CA GLU A 81 -6.42 26.26 13.20
C GLU A 81 -6.84 26.12 11.73
N LYS A 82 -6.56 27.14 10.90
CA LYS A 82 -6.87 27.12 9.47
C LYS A 82 -6.15 25.98 8.75
N MET A 83 -4.89 25.73 9.07
CA MET A 83 -4.13 24.60 8.50
C MET A 83 -4.75 23.25 8.88
N MET A 84 -5.31 23.09 10.09
CA MET A 84 -6.01 21.86 10.46
C MET A 84 -7.32 21.67 9.69
N TYR A 85 -8.08 22.74 9.45
CA TYR A 85 -9.23 22.67 8.55
C TYR A 85 -8.85 22.25 7.13
N GLU A 86 -7.75 22.79 6.60
CA GLU A 86 -7.22 22.39 5.29
C GLU A 86 -6.79 20.90 5.28
N ASN A 87 -6.09 20.43 6.31
CA ASN A 87 -5.74 19.02 6.48
C ASN A 87 -6.96 18.11 6.47
N MET A 88 -7.99 18.47 7.22
CA MET A 88 -9.23 17.71 7.28
C MET A 88 -9.87 17.65 5.88
N ASN A 89 -10.02 18.78 5.18
CA ASN A 89 -10.57 18.78 3.82
C ASN A 89 -9.78 17.87 2.86
N ILE A 90 -8.44 17.92 2.89
CA ILE A 90 -7.59 17.03 2.07
C ILE A 90 -7.84 15.56 2.42
N LEU A 91 -7.99 15.22 3.71
CA LEU A 91 -8.27 13.86 4.15
C LEU A 91 -9.67 13.38 3.75
N ALA A 92 -10.68 14.26 3.72
CA ALA A 92 -11.99 13.92 3.17
C ALA A 92 -11.91 13.61 1.67
N GLU A 93 -11.16 14.41 0.91
CA GLU A 93 -10.92 14.16 -0.51
C GLU A 93 -10.13 12.87 -0.75
N LEU A 94 -9.12 12.58 0.08
CA LEU A 94 -8.38 11.33 0.05
C LEU A 94 -9.32 10.13 0.24
N LYS A 95 -10.21 10.17 1.24
CA LYS A 95 -11.22 9.11 1.44
C LYS A 95 -12.14 8.95 0.24
N GLY A 96 -12.52 10.06 -0.41
CA GLY A 96 -13.27 10.04 -1.67
C GLY A 96 -12.51 9.30 -2.78
N ALA A 97 -11.24 9.62 -2.96
CA ALA A 97 -10.37 8.99 -3.95
C ALA A 97 -10.15 7.48 -3.68
N VAL A 98 -9.98 7.08 -2.41
CA VAL A 98 -9.92 5.67 -2.00
C VAL A 98 -11.22 4.95 -2.37
N ARG A 99 -12.37 5.55 -2.05
CA ARG A 99 -13.68 4.96 -2.39
C ARG A 99 -13.89 4.82 -3.89
N ALA A 100 -13.40 5.77 -4.68
CA ALA A 100 -13.48 5.75 -6.14
C ALA A 100 -12.49 4.80 -6.83
N ASP A 101 -11.53 4.19 -6.09
CA ASP A 101 -10.38 3.46 -6.66
C ASP A 101 -9.54 4.31 -7.64
N ASP A 102 -9.55 5.62 -7.43
CA ASP A 102 -8.74 6.58 -8.18
C ASP A 102 -7.36 6.72 -7.51
N TRP A 103 -6.42 5.90 -7.94
CA TRP A 103 -5.11 5.81 -7.31
C TRP A 103 -4.25 7.07 -7.53
N GLU A 104 -4.41 7.76 -8.67
CA GLU A 104 -3.67 9.01 -8.94
C GLU A 104 -4.14 10.10 -7.99
N ALA A 105 -5.46 10.24 -7.83
CA ALA A 105 -6.04 11.17 -6.87
C ALA A 105 -5.64 10.80 -5.43
N GLN A 106 -5.61 9.51 -5.07
CA GLN A 106 -5.16 9.07 -3.75
C GLN A 106 -3.73 9.52 -3.45
N LEU A 107 -2.77 9.22 -4.33
CA LEU A 107 -1.36 9.59 -4.14
C LEU A 107 -1.18 11.11 -4.11
N THR A 108 -1.91 11.83 -4.97
CA THR A 108 -1.87 13.30 -5.03
C THR A 108 -2.38 13.92 -3.74
N LYS A 109 -3.51 13.44 -3.21
CA LYS A 109 -4.09 13.95 -1.95
C LYS A 109 -3.25 13.55 -0.74
N GLU A 110 -2.65 12.37 -0.74
CA GLU A 110 -1.73 11.98 0.32
C GLU A 110 -0.47 12.89 0.34
N ASN A 111 0.10 13.20 -0.83
CA ASN A 111 1.21 14.14 -0.94
C ASN A 111 0.82 15.57 -0.52
N ALA A 112 -0.38 16.01 -0.87
CA ALA A 112 -0.90 17.30 -0.43
C ALA A 112 -1.04 17.35 1.10
N PHE A 113 -1.55 16.29 1.72
CA PHE A 113 -1.65 16.16 3.17
C PHE A 113 -0.26 16.21 3.83
N PHE A 114 0.70 15.44 3.31
CA PHE A 114 2.08 15.47 3.81
C PHE A 114 2.73 16.84 3.74
N LYS A 115 2.55 17.55 2.62
CA LYS A 115 3.05 18.92 2.47
C LYS A 115 2.42 19.86 3.51
N SER A 116 1.11 19.74 3.72
CA SER A 116 0.39 20.55 4.69
C SER A 116 0.82 20.25 6.14
N VAL A 117 1.08 18.99 6.49
CA VAL A 117 1.66 18.61 7.79
C VAL A 117 3.06 19.20 8.00
N VAL A 118 3.90 19.21 6.97
CA VAL A 118 5.24 19.86 7.04
C VAL A 118 5.08 21.36 7.30
N THR A 119 4.22 22.04 6.54
CA THR A 119 3.95 23.48 6.73
C THR A 119 3.39 23.79 8.12
N TYR A 120 2.50 22.94 8.64
CA TYR A 120 1.98 23.08 10.00
C TYR A 120 3.09 22.96 11.06
N ASN A 121 3.99 21.97 10.92
CA ASN A 121 5.11 21.81 11.83
C ASN A 121 6.11 22.99 11.75
N GLU A 122 6.35 23.51 10.55
CA GLU A 122 7.19 24.70 10.32
C GLU A 122 6.59 25.97 10.93
N ALA A 123 5.26 26.06 11.01
CA ALA A 123 4.53 27.15 11.65
C ALA A 123 4.50 27.05 13.20
N GLY A 124 5.15 26.04 13.78
CA GLY A 124 5.24 25.84 15.23
C GLY A 124 4.19 24.89 15.81
N GLY A 125 3.40 24.23 14.96
CA GLY A 125 2.55 23.11 15.35
C GLY A 125 3.35 21.82 15.58
N GLU A 126 2.74 20.82 16.22
CA GLU A 126 3.33 19.50 16.41
C GLU A 126 2.39 18.39 15.97
N TYR A 127 2.59 17.87 14.76
CA TYR A 127 1.86 16.72 14.24
C TYR A 127 2.60 15.40 14.55
N PRO A 128 1.95 14.33 15.05
CA PRO A 128 2.60 13.08 15.45
C PRO A 128 2.90 12.19 14.22
N LEU A 129 3.58 12.74 13.24
CA LEU A 129 4.04 12.04 12.05
C LEU A 129 5.52 12.34 11.85
N ALA A 130 6.34 11.29 11.80
CA ALA A 130 7.78 11.45 11.68
C ALA A 130 8.14 12.07 10.32
N ALA A 131 9.00 13.10 10.34
CA ALA A 131 9.46 13.77 9.12
C ALA A 131 10.14 12.81 8.13
N SER A 132 10.87 11.82 8.63
CA SER A 132 11.49 10.77 7.81
C SER A 132 10.47 9.92 7.06
N ASP A 133 9.33 9.62 7.68
CA ASP A 133 8.25 8.87 7.05
C ASP A 133 7.52 9.71 6.00
N ILE A 134 7.30 11.00 6.28
CA ILE A 134 6.75 11.95 5.31
C ILE A 134 7.62 12.01 4.07
N VAL A 135 8.93 12.27 4.23
CA VAL A 135 9.86 12.40 3.10
C VAL A 135 9.91 11.12 2.27
N ARG A 136 10.00 9.96 2.93
CA ARG A 136 10.04 8.66 2.24
C ARG A 136 8.76 8.40 1.46
N LYS A 137 7.59 8.57 2.07
CA LYS A 137 6.30 8.31 1.42
C LYS A 137 6.01 9.32 0.32
N TYR A 138 6.28 10.60 0.55
CA TYR A 138 6.11 11.64 -0.45
C TYR A 138 6.93 11.34 -1.71
N ALA A 139 8.22 11.01 -1.55
CA ALA A 139 9.09 10.69 -2.67
C ALA A 139 8.64 9.44 -3.43
N MET A 140 8.17 8.40 -2.71
CA MET A 140 7.62 7.20 -3.33
C MET A 140 6.36 7.51 -4.13
N ASN A 141 5.40 8.22 -3.54
CA ASN A 141 4.16 8.62 -4.18
C ASN A 141 4.42 9.49 -5.43
N GLN A 142 5.35 10.43 -5.33
CA GLN A 142 5.73 11.28 -6.46
C GLN A 142 6.33 10.45 -7.59
N LYS A 143 7.24 9.52 -7.27
CA LYS A 143 7.82 8.62 -8.28
C LYS A 143 6.76 7.77 -8.98
N LEU A 144 5.80 7.23 -8.23
CA LEU A 144 4.69 6.44 -8.80
C LEU A 144 3.81 7.28 -9.73
N LEU A 145 3.53 8.53 -9.37
CA LEU A 145 2.80 9.48 -10.22
C LEU A 145 3.59 9.81 -11.48
N ASP A 146 4.88 10.12 -11.35
CA ASP A 146 5.76 10.48 -12.47
C ASP A 146 5.92 9.33 -13.48
N GLU A 147 5.98 8.08 -12.99
CA GLU A 147 6.10 6.88 -13.82
C GLU A 147 4.74 6.31 -14.27
N ASN A 148 3.63 6.91 -13.83
CA ASN A 148 2.26 6.43 -14.07
C ASN A 148 2.05 4.96 -13.66
N ILE A 149 2.49 4.63 -12.43
CA ILE A 149 2.43 3.27 -11.88
C ILE A 149 1.41 3.22 -10.75
N LYS A 150 0.38 2.37 -10.92
CA LYS A 150 -0.58 2.09 -9.85
C LYS A 150 0.16 1.52 -8.62
N PRO A 151 -0.02 2.10 -7.41
CA PRO A 151 0.54 1.55 -6.19
C PRO A 151 -0.03 0.15 -5.94
N GLU A 152 0.84 -0.79 -5.62
CA GLU A 152 0.49 -2.17 -5.34
C GLU A 152 0.75 -2.50 -3.87
N HIS A 153 -0.13 -3.29 -3.27
CA HIS A 153 0.10 -3.78 -1.92
C HIS A 153 1.23 -4.81 -1.91
N GLY A 154 2.17 -4.68 -0.98
CA GLY A 154 3.36 -5.55 -0.94
C GLY A 154 3.05 -7.05 -0.80
N VAL A 155 1.94 -7.39 -0.14
CA VAL A 155 1.55 -8.79 0.17
C VAL A 155 0.43 -9.32 -0.73
N TYR A 156 -0.43 -8.46 -1.26
CA TYR A 156 -1.61 -8.88 -2.04
C TYR A 156 -1.62 -8.23 -3.42
N SER A 157 -0.46 -8.20 -4.09
CA SER A 157 -0.35 -7.55 -5.39
C SER A 157 -1.06 -8.35 -6.47
N LEU A 158 -1.73 -7.65 -7.38
CA LEU A 158 -2.33 -8.22 -8.58
C LEU A 158 -1.47 -7.97 -9.83
N ALA A 159 -0.54 -7.02 -9.77
CA ALA A 159 0.42 -6.78 -10.84
C ALA A 159 1.28 -8.02 -11.11
N PHE A 160 1.36 -8.43 -12.38
CA PHE A 160 2.03 -9.66 -12.80
C PHE A 160 3.48 -9.81 -12.26
N PRO A 161 4.36 -8.78 -12.33
CA PRO A 161 5.73 -8.93 -11.83
C PRO A 161 5.80 -9.24 -10.33
N ASN A 162 4.96 -8.58 -9.53
CA ASN A 162 4.90 -8.78 -8.08
C ASN A 162 4.23 -10.11 -7.72
N PHE A 163 3.14 -10.45 -8.40
CA PHE A 163 2.47 -11.73 -8.24
C PHE A 163 3.41 -12.90 -8.56
N MET A 164 4.19 -12.81 -9.64
CA MET A 164 5.18 -13.83 -9.98
C MET A 164 6.27 -13.96 -8.92
N LYS A 165 6.72 -12.83 -8.34
CA LYS A 165 7.65 -12.85 -7.19
C LYS A 165 7.07 -13.64 -6.02
N GLN A 166 5.81 -13.39 -5.66
CA GLN A 166 5.12 -14.12 -4.59
C GLN A 166 4.99 -15.62 -4.90
N VAL A 167 4.68 -15.98 -6.14
CA VAL A 167 4.64 -17.36 -6.59
C VAL A 167 5.99 -18.04 -6.41
N PHE A 168 7.09 -17.39 -6.81
CA PHE A 168 8.44 -17.94 -6.62
C PHE A 168 8.80 -18.10 -5.14
N GLU A 169 8.53 -17.09 -4.31
CA GLU A 169 8.76 -17.15 -2.86
C GLU A 169 7.99 -18.31 -2.22
N PHE A 170 6.73 -18.49 -2.59
CA PHE A 170 5.90 -19.61 -2.14
C PHE A 170 6.51 -20.96 -2.51
N PHE A 171 6.91 -21.15 -3.78
CA PHE A 171 7.53 -22.40 -4.22
C PHE A 171 8.88 -22.68 -3.54
N PHE A 172 9.70 -21.66 -3.31
CA PHE A 172 10.96 -21.81 -2.57
C PHE A 172 10.72 -22.19 -1.11
N GLN A 173 9.77 -21.55 -0.43
CA GLN A 173 9.43 -21.84 0.97
C GLN A 173 8.87 -23.26 1.12
N PHE A 174 7.90 -23.65 0.28
CA PHE A 174 7.34 -25.01 0.32
C PHE A 174 8.38 -26.06 -0.10
N GLY A 175 9.23 -25.77 -1.09
CA GLY A 175 10.34 -26.64 -1.47
C GLY A 175 11.33 -26.87 -0.33
N ALA A 176 11.73 -25.80 0.38
CA ALA A 176 12.57 -25.89 1.56
C ALA A 176 11.92 -26.67 2.71
N MET A 177 10.60 -26.50 2.89
CA MET A 177 9.83 -27.23 3.89
C MET A 177 9.80 -28.73 3.60
N ILE A 178 9.60 -29.12 2.33
CA ILE A 178 9.66 -30.53 1.90
C ILE A 178 11.04 -31.12 2.15
N ILE A 179 12.11 -30.38 1.83
CA ILE A 179 13.50 -30.82 2.09
C ILE A 179 13.72 -31.00 3.61
N MET A 180 13.26 -30.08 4.45
CA MET A 180 13.32 -30.22 5.91
C MET A 180 12.56 -31.45 6.42
N PHE A 181 11.34 -31.68 5.93
CA PHE A 181 10.56 -32.86 6.31
C PHE A 181 11.24 -34.17 5.92
N ILE A 182 11.92 -34.20 4.77
CA ILE A 182 12.73 -35.36 4.36
C ILE A 182 13.91 -35.54 5.31
N LEU A 183 14.65 -34.47 5.65
CA LEU A 183 15.83 -34.54 6.52
C LEU A 183 15.51 -34.91 7.98
N ILE A 184 14.34 -34.54 8.50
CA ILE A 184 13.91 -34.86 9.87
C ILE A 184 13.19 -36.23 9.93
N GLY A 185 12.55 -36.63 8.82
CA GLY A 185 11.85 -37.91 8.69
C GLY A 185 12.74 -39.10 8.31
N THR A 186 14.00 -38.86 7.96
CA THR A 186 15.08 -39.86 7.85
C THR A 186 15.93 -39.88 9.11
#